data_AF-A0A945DLN7-F1
#
_entry.id   AF-A0A945DLN7-F1
#
_cell.length_a   1.000
_cell.length_b   1.000
_cell.length_c   1.000
_cell.angle_alpha   90.00
_cell.angle_beta   90.00
_cell.angle_gamma   90.00
#
_symmetry.space_group_name_H-M   'P 1'
#
loop_
_entity.id
_entity.type
_entity.pdbx_description
1 polymer ?
#
loop_
_entity_poly.entity_id
_entity_poly.type
_entity_poly.pdbx_seq_one_letter_code
_entity_poly.pdbx_strand_id
1 'polypeptide(L)' 'MTYNITRRDFLNGMAIATGTGLLTPTELFAQTSTGGQHVVYPPTLTGMRGNHAGSFETMHALAWAGQKPEAHHKLG' A
#
# COMPACT_ATOMS: atom_id res chain seq x y z
N MET A 1 30.99 -10.96 -19.50
CA MET A 1 30.42 -12.22 -20.01
C MET A 1 29.08 -11.88 -20.65
N THR A 2 28.94 -12.12 -21.95
CA THR A 2 27.68 -11.88 -22.68
C THR A 2 26.93 -13.21 -22.73
N TYR A 3 25.81 -13.33 -22.01
CA TYR A 3 24.97 -14.52 -22.07
C TYR A 3 24.19 -14.49 -23.39
N ASN A 4 24.55 -15.37 -24.34
CA ASN A 4 23.79 -15.56 -25.57
C ASN A 4 22.59 -16.47 -25.29
N ILE A 5 21.40 -15.90 -25.27
CA ILE A 5 20.13 -16.64 -25.17
C ILE A 5 19.61 -16.87 -26.58
N THR A 6 19.44 -18.13 -27.01
CA THR A 6 18.91 -18.42 -28.34
C THR A 6 17.38 -18.30 -28.37
N ARG A 7 16.78 -18.16 -29.57
CA ARG A 7 15.31 -18.15 -29.72
C ARG A 7 14.66 -19.40 -29.13
N ARG A 8 15.31 -20.56 -29.26
CA ARG A 8 14.82 -21.84 -28.71
C ARG A 8 14.87 -21.84 -27.19
N ASP A 9 15.93 -21.32 -26.58
CA ASP A 9 16.04 -21.26 -25.12
C ASP A 9 14.96 -20.37 -24.53
N PHE A 10 14.68 -19.24 -25.17
CA PHE A 10 13.57 -18.37 -24.78
C PHE A 10 12.21 -19.05 -24.93
N LEU A 11 11.92 -19.67 -26.08
CA LEU A 11 10.64 -20.32 -26.33
C LEU A 11 10.40 -21.51 -25.39
N ASN A 12 11.42 -22.32 -25.15
CA ASN A 12 11.36 -23.43 -24.20
C ASN A 12 11.17 -22.92 -22.77
N GLY A 13 11.89 -21.87 -22.37
CA GLY A 13 11.74 -21.24 -21.06
C GLY A 13 10.33 -20.68 -20.83
N MET A 14 9.77 -19.99 -21.83
CA MET A 14 8.40 -19.48 -21.76
C MET A 14 7.37 -20.60 -21.67
N ALA A 15 7.50 -21.67 -22.46
CA ALA A 15 6.58 -22.80 -22.41
C ALA A 15 6.57 -23.45 -21.02
N ILE A 16 7.75 -23.65 -20.42
CA ILE A 16 7.89 -24.16 -19.05
C ILE A 16 7.20 -23.21 -18.06
N ALA A 17 7.52 -21.92 -18.09
CA ALA A 17 6.95 -20.94 -17.17
C ALA A 17 5.41 -20.88 -17.24
N THR A 18 4.85 -20.91 -18.45
CA THR A 18 3.39 -20.94 -18.64
C THR A 18 2.77 -22.24 -18.15
N GLY A 19 3.37 -23.38 -18.47
CA GLY A 19 2.87 -24.69 -18.07
C GLY A 19 2.90 -24.86 -16.55
N THR A 20 4.00 -24.46 -15.90
CA THR A 20 4.09 -24.48 -14.44
C THR A 20 3.08 -23.51 -13.84
N GLY A 21 2.93 -22.30 -14.38
CA GLY A 21 1.97 -21.31 -13.87
C GLY A 21 0.53 -21.82 -13.82
N LEU A 22 0.10 -22.56 -14.85
CA LEU A 22 -1.24 -23.16 -14.90
C LEU A 22 -1.41 -24.36 -13.94
N LEU A 23 -0.33 -25.07 -13.66
CA LEU A 23 -0.34 -26.23 -12.75
C LEU A 23 0.03 -25.87 -11.31
N THR A 24 0.42 -24.62 -11.05
CA THR A 24 0.87 -24.23 -9.71
C THR A 24 -0.33 -24.16 -8.78
N PRO A 25 -0.27 -24.77 -7.58
CA PRO A 25 -1.33 -24.65 -6.59
C PRO A 25 -1.54 -23.18 -6.21
N THR A 26 -2.64 -22.60 -6.66
CA THR A 26 -2.99 -21.19 -6.41
C THR A 26 -3.15 -20.90 -4.91
N GLU A 27 -3.56 -21.91 -4.14
CA GLU A 27 -3.67 -21.90 -2.69
C GLU A 27 -2.32 -21.61 -1.99
N LEU A 28 -1.20 -21.99 -2.60
CA LEU A 28 0.14 -21.77 -2.04
C LEU A 28 0.61 -20.31 -2.22
N PHE A 29 0.09 -19.61 -3.22
CA PHE A 29 0.30 -18.17 -3.40
C PHE A 29 -0.59 -17.33 -2.48
N ALA A 30 -1.71 -17.89 -2.02
CA ALA A 30 -2.50 -17.33 -0.94
C ALA A 30 -1.86 -17.65 0.41
N GLN A 31 -0.66 -17.13 0.66
CA GLN A 31 -0.18 -16.97 2.03
C GLN A 31 -1.00 -15.85 2.69
N THR A 32 -2.28 -16.11 2.96
CA THR A 32 -3.00 -15.36 3.98
C THR A 32 -2.26 -15.65 5.27
N SER A 33 -1.62 -14.64 5.83
CA SER A 33 -1.03 -14.69 7.16
C SER A 33 -2.07 -15.25 8.14
N THR A 34 -1.97 -16.53 8.47
CA THR A 34 -2.75 -17.20 9.49
C THR A 34 -2.20 -16.77 10.84
N GLY A 35 -2.64 -15.60 11.31
CA GLY A 35 -2.33 -15.13 12.66
C GLY A 35 -1.30 -14.00 12.72
N GLY A 36 -1.68 -12.82 12.24
CA GLY A 36 -1.39 -11.60 12.99
C GLY A 36 -2.63 -11.29 13.80
N GLN A 37 -2.54 -11.33 15.14
CA GLN A 37 -3.57 -10.84 16.05
C GLN A 37 -4.21 -9.58 15.44
N HIS A 38 -5.52 -9.62 15.24
CA HIS A 38 -6.28 -8.43 14.85
C HIS A 38 -6.16 -7.47 16.03
N VAL A 39 -5.10 -6.65 16.02
CA VAL A 39 -4.95 -5.49 16.90
C VAL A 39 -6.28 -4.78 16.79
N VAL A 40 -7.03 -4.80 17.89
CA VAL A 40 -8.42 -4.37 17.94
C VAL A 40 -8.47 -2.91 17.52
N TYR A 41 -8.77 -2.78 16.25
CA TYR A 41 -9.10 -1.59 15.55
C TYR A 41 -10.62 -1.50 15.62
N PRO A 42 -11.11 -0.41 16.21
CA PRO A 42 -11.88 0.48 15.37
C PRO A 42 -11.47 1.95 15.62
N PRO A 43 -10.90 2.68 14.66
CA PRO A 43 -10.92 4.14 14.60
C PRO A 43 -12.29 4.60 14.10
N THR A 44 -13.16 3.67 13.71
CA THR A 44 -14.59 3.92 13.52
C THR A 44 -15.29 4.30 14.84
N LEU A 45 -14.62 4.22 16.00
CA LEU A 45 -15.14 4.79 17.24
C LEU A 45 -15.06 6.32 17.31
N THR A 46 -14.16 6.97 16.57
CA THR A 46 -14.08 8.45 16.58
C THR A 46 -14.50 9.10 15.27
N GLY A 47 -14.58 8.39 14.15
CA GLY A 47 -15.07 8.94 12.87
C GLY A 47 -14.23 10.07 12.26
N MET A 48 -13.14 10.49 12.92
CA MET A 48 -12.33 11.66 12.52
C MET A 48 -11.25 11.33 11.49
N ARG A 49 -11.50 10.40 10.56
CA ARG A 49 -10.53 10.11 9.51
C ARG A 49 -11.10 10.41 8.14
N GLY A 50 -10.32 11.13 7.35
CA GLY A 50 -10.73 11.61 6.04
C GLY A 50 -11.36 13.01 6.08
N ASN A 51 -11.87 13.39 4.92
CA ASN A 51 -12.40 14.71 4.61
C ASN A 51 -13.80 14.87 5.23
N HIS A 52 -13.89 15.52 6.39
CA HIS A 52 -15.17 15.86 7.03
C HIS A 52 -15.33 17.38 7.12
N ALA A 53 -16.56 17.86 7.26
CA ALA A 53 -16.83 19.27 7.51
C ALA A 53 -16.07 19.70 8.78
N GLY A 54 -15.18 20.70 8.65
CA GLY A 54 -14.25 21.12 9.71
C GLY A 54 -12.78 20.73 9.50
N SER A 55 -12.47 19.74 8.64
CA SER A 55 -11.08 19.28 8.41
C SER A 55 -10.13 20.36 7.89
N PHE A 56 -10.68 21.43 7.28
CA PHE A 56 -9.91 22.48 6.62
C PHE A 56 -9.86 23.79 7.38
N GLU A 57 -10.70 23.99 8.41
CA GLU A 57 -10.90 25.32 9.02
C GLU A 57 -9.61 25.91 9.58
N THR A 58 -8.82 25.10 10.28
CA THR A 58 -7.53 25.50 10.86
C THR A 58 -6.50 25.87 9.80
N MET A 59 -6.36 25.04 8.75
CA MET A 59 -5.43 25.32 7.64
C MET A 59 -5.88 26.55 6.84
N HIS A 60 -7.19 26.73 6.67
CA HIS A 60 -7.75 27.84 5.93
C HIS A 60 -7.55 29.18 6.65
N ALA A 61 -7.85 29.22 7.96
CA ALA A 61 -7.62 30.37 8.81
C ALA A 61 -6.13 30.75 8.87
N LEU A 62 -5.25 29.75 8.89
CA LEU A 62 -3.80 29.98 8.81
C LEU A 62 -3.40 30.57 7.44
N ALA A 63 -3.88 29.99 6.34
CA ALA A 63 -3.47 30.39 4.98
C ALA A 63 -3.99 31.77 4.58
N TRP A 64 -5.23 32.12 4.94
CA TRP A 64 -5.88 33.35 4.47
C TRP A 64 -5.91 34.46 5.52
N ALA A 65 -6.09 34.12 6.79
CA ALA A 65 -6.16 35.09 7.88
C ALA A 65 -4.88 35.13 8.74
N GLY A 66 -3.88 34.30 8.43
CA GLY A 66 -2.62 34.23 9.19
C GLY A 66 -2.79 33.75 10.64
N GLN A 67 -3.95 33.17 10.98
CA GLN A 67 -4.26 32.75 12.35
C GLN A 67 -3.47 31.49 12.70
N LYS A 68 -2.49 31.64 13.59
CA LYS A 68 -1.69 30.52 14.10
C LYS A 68 -2.35 29.94 15.35
N PRO A 69 -2.40 28.61 15.49
CA PRO A 69 -2.89 28.00 16.73
C PRO A 69 -1.93 28.30 17.89
N GLU A 70 -2.49 28.49 19.08
CA GLU A 70 -1.74 28.81 20.30
C GLU A 70 -0.67 27.74 20.60
N ALA A 71 -1.02 26.46 20.41
CA ALA A 71 -0.09 25.35 20.48
C ALA A 71 0.36 24.92 19.07
N HIS A 72 1.61 25.20 18.72
CA HIS A 72 2.26 24.67 17.53
C HIS A 72 3.72 24.30 17.83
N HIS A 73 4.22 23.24 17.20
CA HIS A 73 5.61 22.82 17.31
C HIS A 73 6.30 22.99 15.96
N LYS A 74 7.46 23.66 15.96
CA LYS A 74 8.25 23.82 14.74
C LYS A 74 9.02 22.52 14.49
N LEU A 75 8.71 21.85 13.38
CA LEU A 75 9.52 20.73 12.91
C LEU A 75 10.86 21.31 12.42
N GLY A 76 11.94 20.86 13.05
CA GLY A 76 13.32 21.27 12.76
C GLY A 76 13.91 20.58 11.55
#